data_AF-A0A927SAM9-F1
#
_entry.id   AF-A0A927SAM9-F1
#
_cell.length_a   1.000
_cell.length_b   1.000
_cell.length_c   1.000
_cell.angle_alpha   90.00
_cell.angle_beta   90.00
_cell.angle_gamma   90.00
#
_symmetry.space_group_name_H-M   'P 1'
#
loop_
_entity.id
_entity.type
_entity.pdbx_description
1 polymer ?
#
loop_
_entity_poly.entity_id
_entity_poly.type
_entity_poly.pdbx_seq_one_letter_code
_entity_poly.pdbx_strand_id
1 'polypeptide(L)'
;MRLSGGKDSGSSWLTIVIFLSIPFLRFIGVFMLIKKVTGLINLSKKQTDLVYVLAAILLFTSAGEIFSWIKASMFWVVIPVSVIAVLVVLLTKYMNTSSDRLDNYVSCIGAQAEIALDELMSEMGVNERTLRRDIKTLKKKSKISRSAYIDEGRRMLVLSPEIVRARQKAKAEDEAENAKYAEETEYKHILLEIRALNVMIDDEMVSQKIDRIEEITRAIFDIVSQKPERRREIDTFMDYYLPTTVKLLKQYAHLEQQTVNVENITSSRARIEGILDKLVQGFEKQLDILFKSDAVDITSDIKTLEKMLEMDGLNR
;
A
#
# COMPACT_ATOMS: atom_id res chain seq x y z
N MET A 1 -44.49 -28.89 -40.81
CA MET A 1 -44.49 -29.21 -42.27
C MET A 1 -44.02 -27.97 -43.02
N ARG A 2 -42.73 -27.90 -43.38
CA ARG A 2 -42.15 -27.00 -44.40
C ARG A 2 -40.73 -27.52 -44.73
N LEU A 3 -40.73 -28.44 -45.70
CA LEU A 3 -39.75 -28.65 -46.78
C LEU A 3 -38.31 -28.25 -46.45
N SER A 4 -37.44 -29.18 -46.06
CA SER A 4 -36.62 -29.97 -47.00
C SER A 4 -36.16 -29.17 -48.22
N GLY A 5 -35.01 -28.51 -48.04
CA GLY A 5 -34.21 -27.88 -49.09
C GLY A 5 -32.77 -28.34 -48.97
N GLY A 6 -32.56 -29.65 -48.84
CA GLY A 6 -31.23 -30.27 -48.92
C GLY A 6 -30.70 -30.19 -50.35
N LYS A 7 -30.15 -29.05 -50.74
CA LYS A 7 -29.52 -28.88 -52.05
C LYS A 7 -28.51 -27.73 -52.05
N ASP A 8 -27.41 -27.84 -51.30
CA ASP A 8 -26.26 -26.93 -51.56
C ASP A 8 -24.87 -27.37 -51.07
N SER A 9 -24.71 -28.60 -50.56
CA SER A 9 -23.34 -29.09 -50.27
C SER A 9 -22.63 -29.53 -51.56
N GLY A 10 -23.35 -30.24 -52.45
CA GLY A 10 -22.80 -30.77 -53.71
C GLY A 10 -22.47 -29.71 -54.77
N SER A 11 -23.29 -28.66 -54.91
CA SER A 11 -23.04 -27.53 -55.82
C SER A 11 -21.77 -26.78 -55.43
N SER A 12 -21.57 -26.57 -54.12
CA SER A 12 -20.45 -25.83 -53.56
C SER A 12 -19.12 -26.60 -53.65
N TRP A 13 -19.12 -27.93 -53.63
CA TRP A 13 -17.91 -28.71 -53.90
C TRP A 13 -17.60 -28.76 -55.39
N LEU A 14 -18.62 -28.86 -56.26
CA LEU A 14 -18.46 -28.79 -57.71
C LEU A 14 -17.88 -27.44 -58.15
N THR A 15 -18.34 -26.31 -57.61
CA THR A 15 -17.77 -24.99 -57.92
C THR A 15 -16.31 -24.88 -57.50
N ILE A 16 -15.95 -25.40 -56.32
CA ILE A 16 -14.56 -25.45 -55.87
C ILE A 16 -13.69 -26.27 -56.83
N VAL A 17 -14.15 -27.45 -57.25
CA VAL A 17 -13.44 -28.32 -58.20
C VAL A 17 -13.30 -27.65 -59.57
N ILE A 18 -14.36 -27.02 -60.09
CA ILE A 18 -14.34 -26.29 -61.36
C ILE A 18 -13.30 -25.15 -61.32
N PHE A 19 -13.28 -24.36 -60.25
CA PHE A 19 -12.30 -23.29 -60.10
C PHE A 19 -10.87 -23.82 -59.91
N LEU A 20 -10.70 -24.97 -59.25
CA LEU A 20 -9.40 -25.65 -59.10
C LEU A 20 -8.83 -26.17 -60.44
N SER A 21 -9.71 -26.56 -61.37
CA SER A 21 -9.33 -27.08 -62.68
C SER A 21 -8.92 -26.00 -63.69
N ILE A 22 -9.34 -24.75 -63.50
CA ILE A 22 -8.98 -23.63 -64.40
C ILE A 22 -7.73 -22.93 -63.86
N PRO A 23 -6.58 -22.95 -64.57
CA PRO A 23 -5.31 -22.48 -64.04
C PRO A 23 -5.34 -21.05 -63.49
N PHE A 24 -5.99 -20.12 -64.20
CA PHE A 24 -6.08 -18.71 -63.80
C PHE A 24 -7.09 -18.42 -62.68
N LEU A 25 -8.01 -19.35 -62.38
CA LEU A 25 -9.02 -19.20 -61.32
C LEU A 25 -8.76 -20.13 -60.13
N ARG A 26 -7.67 -20.90 -60.17
CA ARG A 26 -7.29 -21.91 -59.16
C ARG A 26 -7.12 -21.34 -57.76
N PHE A 27 -6.68 -20.09 -57.65
CA PHE A 27 -6.57 -19.38 -56.38
C PHE A 27 -7.93 -19.17 -55.68
N ILE A 28 -8.98 -18.92 -56.46
CA ILE A 28 -10.35 -18.78 -55.95
C ILE A 28 -10.85 -20.13 -55.42
N GLY A 29 -10.57 -21.21 -56.15
CA GLY A 29 -10.93 -22.58 -55.75
C GLY A 29 -10.25 -23.01 -54.45
N VAL A 30 -8.95 -22.79 -54.30
CA VAL A 30 -8.19 -23.10 -53.07
C VAL A 30 -8.70 -22.28 -51.88
N PHE A 31 -8.97 -20.99 -52.07
CA PHE A 31 -9.50 -20.12 -51.02
C PHE A 31 -10.87 -20.60 -50.52
N MET A 32 -11.79 -20.97 -51.43
CA MET A 32 -13.10 -21.50 -51.07
C MET A 32 -13.00 -22.87 -50.38
N LEU A 33 -12.07 -23.73 -50.80
CA LEU A 33 -11.81 -25.03 -50.15
C LEU A 33 -11.34 -24.84 -48.70
N ILE A 34 -10.38 -23.94 -48.47
CA ILE A 34 -9.85 -23.66 -47.13
C ILE A 34 -10.96 -23.14 -46.24
N LYS A 35 -11.69 -22.10 -46.68
CA LYS A 35 -12.78 -21.52 -45.89
C LYS A 35 -13.82 -22.58 -45.49
N LYS A 36 -14.12 -23.52 -46.39
CA LYS A 36 -15.06 -24.62 -46.14
C LYS A 36 -14.49 -25.67 -45.17
N VAL A 37 -13.22 -26.05 -45.31
CA VAL A 37 -12.54 -27.01 -44.42
C VAL A 37 -12.29 -26.43 -43.02
N THR A 38 -11.88 -25.16 -42.94
CA THR A 38 -11.71 -24.45 -41.64
C THR A 38 -13.05 -24.22 -40.94
N GLY A 39 -14.16 -24.12 -41.68
CA GLY A 39 -15.50 -24.06 -41.08
C GLY A 39 -16.01 -25.41 -40.56
N LEU A 40 -15.49 -26.54 -41.07
CA LEU A 40 -15.84 -27.89 -40.61
C LEU A 40 -14.98 -28.37 -39.43
N ILE A 41 -13.79 -27.82 -39.25
CA ILE A 41 -12.84 -28.23 -38.22
C ILE A 41 -12.61 -27.04 -37.29
N ASN A 42 -12.95 -27.16 -36.01
CA ASN A 42 -12.87 -26.07 -35.03
C ASN A 42 -11.41 -25.76 -34.64
N LEU A 43 -10.68 -25.08 -35.52
CA LEU A 43 -9.27 -24.77 -35.40
C LEU A 43 -9.03 -23.48 -34.58
N SER A 44 -8.08 -23.51 -33.65
CA SER A 44 -7.61 -22.32 -32.91
C SER A 44 -7.06 -21.25 -33.86
N LYS A 45 -7.15 -19.96 -33.50
CA LYS A 45 -6.70 -18.82 -34.32
C LYS A 45 -5.25 -18.95 -34.81
N LYS A 46 -4.36 -19.59 -34.03
CA LYS A 46 -2.98 -19.89 -34.45
C LYS A 46 -2.88 -20.93 -35.57
N GLN A 47 -3.80 -21.90 -35.61
CA GLN A 47 -3.84 -22.99 -36.59
C GLN A 47 -4.50 -22.53 -37.90
N THR A 48 -5.53 -21.68 -37.82
CA THR A 48 -6.16 -21.08 -39.02
C THR A 48 -5.15 -20.23 -39.79
N ASP A 49 -4.35 -19.43 -39.09
CA ASP A 49 -3.34 -18.58 -39.72
C ASP A 49 -2.22 -19.43 -40.38
N LEU A 50 -1.84 -20.55 -39.77
CA LEU A 50 -0.86 -21.49 -40.34
C LEU A 50 -1.38 -22.16 -41.62
N VAL A 51 -2.67 -22.52 -41.65
CA VAL A 51 -3.33 -23.07 -42.84
C VAL A 51 -3.35 -22.04 -43.98
N TYR A 52 -3.63 -20.77 -43.70
CA TYR A 52 -3.58 -19.71 -44.71
C TYR A 52 -2.17 -19.45 -45.25
N VAL A 53 -1.15 -19.52 -44.40
CA VAL A 53 0.25 -19.39 -44.82
C VAL A 53 0.66 -20.57 -45.71
N LEU A 54 0.34 -21.81 -45.31
CA LEU A 54 0.61 -23.01 -46.12
C LEU A 54 -0.13 -22.96 -47.46
N ALA A 55 -1.36 -22.49 -47.46
CA ALA A 55 -2.14 -22.30 -48.69
C ALA A 55 -1.56 -21.24 -49.62
N ALA A 56 -1.07 -20.13 -49.06
CA ALA A 56 -0.38 -19.10 -49.85
C ALA A 56 0.90 -19.66 -50.49
N ILE A 57 1.66 -20.49 -49.75
CA ILE A 57 2.85 -21.19 -50.27
C ILE A 57 2.47 -22.18 -51.38
N LEU A 58 1.38 -22.93 -51.20
CA LEU A 58 0.93 -23.96 -52.15
C LEU A 58 0.33 -23.36 -53.44
N LEU A 59 -0.32 -22.19 -53.34
CA LEU A 59 -0.74 -21.42 -54.49
C LEU A 59 0.46 -20.86 -55.27
N PHE A 60 1.52 -20.49 -54.55
CA PHE A 60 2.74 -19.96 -55.12
C PHE A 60 3.57 -21.01 -55.88
N THR A 61 3.61 -22.26 -55.40
CA THR A 61 4.26 -23.37 -56.13
C THR A 61 3.49 -23.74 -57.40
N SER A 62 2.15 -23.70 -57.37
CA SER A 62 1.32 -23.96 -58.56
C SER A 62 1.37 -22.84 -59.62
N ALA A 63 1.71 -21.61 -59.24
CA ALA A 63 1.92 -20.51 -60.18
C ALA A 63 3.18 -20.71 -61.04
N GLY A 64 4.14 -21.52 -60.59
CA GLY A 64 5.34 -21.86 -61.34
C GLY A 64 5.07 -22.65 -62.64
N GLU A 65 4.00 -23.45 -62.69
CA GLU A 65 3.62 -24.21 -63.89
C GLU A 65 2.99 -23.32 -64.98
N ILE A 66 2.24 -22.28 -64.58
CA ILE A 66 1.63 -21.30 -65.51
C ILE A 66 2.70 -20.39 -66.13
N PHE A 67 3.83 -20.22 -65.43
CA PHE A 67 4.92 -19.31 -65.81
C PHE A 67 6.05 -19.95 -66.62
N SER A 68 5.90 -21.20 -67.09
CA SER A 68 6.89 -21.87 -67.95
C SER A 68 7.21 -21.09 -69.25
N TRP A 69 6.33 -20.20 -69.72
CA TRP A 69 6.53 -19.40 -70.94
C TRP A 69 7.05 -17.98 -70.72
N ILE A 70 7.19 -17.51 -69.48
CA ILE A 70 7.63 -16.14 -69.19
C ILE A 70 9.03 -16.17 -68.57
N LYS A 71 10.02 -15.69 -69.34
CA LYS A 71 11.46 -15.66 -68.99
C LYS A 71 11.71 -15.08 -67.58
N ALA A 72 12.83 -15.49 -66.98
CA ALA A 72 13.39 -15.23 -65.63
C ALA A 72 13.16 -13.86 -64.93
N SER A 73 12.65 -12.84 -65.62
CA SER A 73 12.35 -11.49 -65.12
C SER A 73 11.29 -11.46 -64.00
N MET A 74 10.29 -12.35 -64.04
CA MET A 74 9.16 -12.32 -63.09
C MET A 74 9.51 -12.86 -61.68
N PHE A 75 10.51 -13.73 -61.57
CA PHE A 75 10.95 -14.35 -60.31
C PHE A 75 11.43 -13.30 -59.29
N TRP A 76 12.03 -12.21 -59.77
CA TRP A 76 12.50 -11.10 -58.94
C TRP A 76 11.40 -10.33 -58.23
N VAL A 77 10.14 -10.40 -58.70
CA VAL A 77 9.01 -9.66 -58.11
C VAL A 77 8.22 -10.55 -57.15
N VAL A 78 8.07 -11.83 -57.50
CA VAL A 78 7.15 -12.74 -56.81
C VAL A 78 7.72 -13.19 -55.45
N ILE A 79 9.02 -13.49 -55.37
CA ILE A 79 9.71 -13.85 -54.10
C ILE A 79 9.67 -12.73 -53.04
N PRO A 80 10.01 -11.46 -53.34
CA PRO A 80 9.97 -10.43 -52.33
C PRO A 80 8.55 -10.17 -51.79
N VAL A 81 7.50 -10.29 -52.60
CA VAL A 81 6.11 -10.09 -52.14
C VAL A 81 5.70 -11.16 -51.13
N SER A 82 6.09 -12.43 -51.30
CA SER A 82 5.76 -13.48 -50.35
C SER A 82 6.53 -13.35 -49.04
N VAL A 83 7.81 -12.95 -49.11
CA VAL A 83 8.61 -12.64 -47.91
C VAL A 83 8.00 -11.48 -47.13
N ILE A 84 7.52 -10.43 -47.82
CA ILE A 84 6.83 -9.30 -47.20
C ILE A 84 5.52 -9.76 -46.53
N ALA A 85 4.73 -10.62 -47.18
CA ALA A 85 3.49 -11.13 -46.59
C ALA A 85 3.72 -11.94 -45.31
N VAL A 86 4.72 -12.83 -45.30
CA VAL A 86 5.11 -13.60 -44.11
C VAL A 86 5.62 -12.68 -43.01
N LEU A 87 6.43 -11.67 -43.35
CA LEU A 87 6.92 -10.67 -42.41
C LEU A 87 5.76 -9.90 -41.76
N VAL A 88 4.76 -9.49 -42.55
CA VAL A 88 3.55 -8.79 -42.06
C VAL A 88 2.78 -9.67 -41.07
N VAL A 89 2.59 -10.96 -41.36
CA VAL A 89 1.89 -11.89 -40.44
C VAL A 89 2.67 -12.07 -39.13
N LEU A 90 3.99 -12.23 -39.20
CA LEU A 90 4.85 -12.34 -38.01
C LEU A 90 4.82 -11.08 -37.15
N LEU A 91 4.87 -9.91 -37.77
CA LEU A 91 4.76 -8.62 -37.09
C LEU A 91 3.39 -8.47 -36.41
N THR A 92 2.31 -8.85 -37.10
CA THR A 92 0.94 -8.80 -36.55
C THR A 92 0.81 -9.70 -35.32
N LYS A 93 1.38 -10.91 -35.36
CA LYS A 93 1.37 -11.86 -34.22
C LYS A 93 2.19 -11.36 -33.03
N TYR A 94 3.37 -10.80 -33.29
CA TYR A 94 4.22 -10.20 -32.26
C TYR A 94 3.51 -9.03 -31.55
N MET A 95 2.83 -8.18 -32.32
CA MET A 95 2.05 -7.05 -31.79
C MET A 95 0.82 -7.50 -31.00
N ASN A 96 0.12 -8.56 -31.42
CA ASN A 96 -1.12 -8.99 -30.77
C ASN A 96 -0.89 -9.67 -29.41
N THR A 97 0.20 -10.44 -29.27
CA THR A 97 0.52 -11.17 -28.02
C THR A 97 0.76 -10.20 -26.83
N SER A 98 1.25 -9.00 -27.12
CA SER A 98 1.43 -7.96 -26.10
C SER A 98 0.12 -7.31 -25.66
N SER A 99 -0.95 -7.36 -26.47
CA SER A 99 -2.25 -6.81 -26.07
C SER A 99 -2.96 -7.72 -25.06
N ASP A 100 -2.97 -9.03 -25.34
CA ASP A 100 -3.61 -10.02 -24.47
C ASP A 100 -3.02 -10.01 -23.05
N ARG A 101 -1.69 -9.86 -22.94
CA ARG A 101 -1.01 -9.75 -21.63
C ARG A 101 -1.42 -8.50 -20.86
N LEU A 102 -1.61 -7.36 -21.55
CA LEU A 102 -2.05 -6.11 -20.92
C LEU A 102 -3.50 -6.21 -20.42
N ASP A 103 -4.36 -6.93 -21.12
CA ASP A 103 -5.74 -7.20 -20.67
C ASP A 103 -5.77 -8.13 -19.45
N ASN A 104 -4.88 -9.11 -19.40
CA ASN A 104 -4.70 -9.96 -18.22
C ASN A 104 -4.23 -9.14 -16.99
N TYR A 105 -3.32 -8.18 -17.16
CA TYR A 105 -2.93 -7.28 -16.04
C TYR A 105 -4.11 -6.51 -15.47
N VAL A 106 -4.95 -5.95 -16.34
CA VAL A 106 -6.16 -5.21 -15.89
C VAL A 106 -7.11 -6.14 -15.15
N SER A 107 -7.24 -7.38 -15.60
CA SER A 107 -8.06 -8.41 -14.96
C SER A 107 -7.53 -8.80 -13.58
N CYS A 108 -6.21 -8.97 -13.43
CA CYS A 108 -5.57 -9.28 -12.15
C CYS A 108 -5.63 -8.11 -11.15
N ILE A 109 -5.47 -6.89 -11.64
CA ILE A 109 -5.54 -5.67 -10.83
C ILE A 109 -6.95 -5.44 -10.26
N GLY A 110 -7.99 -5.71 -11.06
CA GLY A 110 -9.38 -5.58 -10.64
C GLY A 110 -9.69 -4.19 -10.03
N ALA A 111 -10.37 -4.19 -8.88
CA ALA A 111 -10.76 -2.98 -8.16
C ALA A 111 -9.78 -2.60 -7.02
N GLN A 112 -8.59 -3.21 -6.97
CA GLN A 112 -7.65 -2.95 -5.88
C GLN A 112 -6.99 -1.57 -6.02
N ALA A 113 -6.80 -0.88 -4.90
CA ALA A 113 -6.16 0.43 -4.87
C ALA A 113 -4.63 0.36 -4.91
N GLU A 114 -4.05 -0.76 -4.45
CA GLU A 114 -2.63 -1.09 -4.49
C GLU A 114 -2.46 -2.62 -4.60
N ILE A 115 -1.38 -3.08 -5.24
CA ILE A 115 -1.06 -4.51 -5.36
C ILE A 115 0.48 -4.70 -5.33
N ALA A 116 0.95 -5.81 -4.79
CA ALA A 116 2.40 -6.07 -4.72
C ALA A 116 2.96 -6.39 -6.11
N LEU A 117 4.13 -5.84 -6.43
CA LEU A 117 4.81 -6.14 -7.69
C LEU A 117 5.19 -7.62 -7.76
N ASP A 118 5.58 -8.22 -6.64
CA ASP A 118 5.99 -9.62 -6.57
C ASP A 118 4.81 -10.57 -6.82
N GLU A 119 3.63 -10.23 -6.30
CA GLU A 119 2.38 -10.94 -6.57
C GLU A 119 1.98 -10.85 -8.05
N LEU A 120 2.04 -9.64 -8.63
CA LEU A 120 1.82 -9.45 -10.07
C LEU A 120 2.83 -10.21 -10.93
N MET A 121 4.10 -10.27 -10.53
CA MET A 121 5.13 -11.01 -11.27
C MET A 121 4.89 -12.51 -11.21
N SER A 122 4.54 -13.02 -10.02
CA SER A 122 4.26 -14.44 -9.79
C SER A 122 3.03 -14.88 -10.57
N GLU A 123 1.93 -14.14 -10.47
CA GLU A 123 0.66 -14.46 -11.14
C GLU A 123 0.79 -14.42 -12.66
N MET A 124 1.57 -13.48 -13.17
CA MET A 124 1.72 -13.26 -14.61
C MET A 124 2.91 -14.01 -15.22
N GLY A 125 3.74 -14.65 -14.41
CA GLY A 125 4.96 -15.34 -14.85
C GLY A 125 5.97 -14.43 -15.56
N VAL A 126 6.09 -13.17 -15.13
CA VAL A 126 6.98 -12.18 -15.77
C VAL A 126 8.09 -11.71 -14.84
N ASN A 127 9.18 -11.23 -15.43
CA ASN A 127 10.23 -10.54 -14.69
C ASN A 127 9.90 -9.05 -14.45
N GLU A 128 10.60 -8.45 -13.48
CA GLU A 128 10.35 -7.07 -13.04
C GLU A 128 10.56 -6.05 -14.16
N ARG A 129 11.57 -6.24 -15.01
CA ARG A 129 11.84 -5.35 -16.15
C ARG A 129 10.66 -5.33 -17.14
N THR A 130 10.03 -6.48 -17.35
CA THR A 130 8.88 -6.62 -18.25
C THR A 130 7.64 -6.02 -17.61
N LEU A 131 7.38 -6.31 -16.33
CA LEU A 131 6.29 -5.72 -15.58
C LEU A 131 6.33 -4.18 -15.62
N ARG A 132 7.50 -3.58 -15.37
CA ARG A 132 7.69 -2.12 -15.42
C ARG A 132 7.42 -1.54 -16.81
N ARG A 133 7.85 -2.22 -17.87
CA ARG A 133 7.57 -1.81 -19.26
C ARG A 133 6.08 -1.88 -19.57
N ASP A 134 5.43 -2.93 -19.11
CA ASP A 134 4.00 -3.16 -19.35
C ASP A 134 3.15 -2.15 -18.58
N ILE A 135 3.47 -1.85 -17.32
CA ILE A 135 2.81 -0.79 -16.53
C ILE A 135 2.92 0.58 -17.22
N LYS A 136 4.10 0.94 -17.75
CA LYS A 136 4.26 2.18 -18.55
C LYS A 136 3.35 2.18 -19.78
N THR A 137 3.21 1.02 -20.42
CA THR A 137 2.34 0.84 -21.60
C THR A 137 0.86 0.93 -21.23
N LEU A 138 0.45 0.33 -20.09
CA LEU A 138 -0.91 0.42 -19.54
C LEU A 138 -1.29 1.87 -19.24
N LYS A 139 -0.37 2.63 -18.62
CA LYS A 139 -0.57 4.05 -18.33
C LYS A 139 -0.74 4.87 -19.61
N LYS A 140 0.14 4.66 -20.61
CA LYS A 140 0.05 5.34 -21.92
C LYS A 140 -1.28 5.04 -22.64
N LYS A 141 -1.79 3.81 -22.52
CA LYS A 141 -3.06 3.37 -23.10
C LYS A 141 -4.29 3.73 -22.24
N SER A 142 -4.11 4.44 -21.12
CA SER A 142 -5.18 4.77 -20.15
C SER A 142 -5.97 3.55 -19.64
N LYS A 143 -5.34 2.36 -19.60
CA LYS A 143 -5.96 1.14 -19.04
C LYS A 143 -5.88 1.06 -17.51
N ILE A 144 -5.04 1.89 -16.91
CA ILE A 144 -4.90 2.05 -15.46
C ILE A 144 -5.03 3.54 -15.12
N SER A 145 -5.28 3.85 -13.85
CA SER A 145 -5.41 5.23 -13.36
C SER A 145 -4.24 6.11 -13.79
N ARG A 146 -4.53 7.35 -14.20
CA ARG A 146 -3.50 8.34 -14.61
C ARG A 146 -2.50 8.66 -13.50
N SER A 147 -2.96 8.62 -12.26
CA SER A 147 -2.19 8.86 -11.04
C SER A 147 -1.41 7.62 -10.56
N ALA A 148 -1.52 6.48 -11.26
CA ALA A 148 -0.82 5.26 -10.87
C ALA A 148 0.70 5.43 -10.93
N TYR A 149 1.38 4.91 -9.91
CA TYR A 149 2.83 4.90 -9.77
C TYR A 149 3.31 3.63 -9.07
N ILE A 150 4.60 3.35 -9.19
CA ILE A 150 5.24 2.25 -8.48
C ILE A 150 5.92 2.85 -7.26
N ASP A 151 5.53 2.38 -6.07
CA ASP A 151 6.22 2.66 -4.82
C ASP A 151 7.43 1.70 -4.74
N GLU A 152 8.62 2.25 -4.99
CA GLU A 152 9.87 1.48 -4.97
C GLU A 152 10.24 0.99 -3.57
N GLY A 153 9.91 1.76 -2.53
CA GLY A 153 10.22 1.41 -1.15
C GLY A 153 9.39 0.23 -0.67
N ARG A 154 8.11 0.19 -1.07
CA ARG A 154 7.18 -0.89 -0.70
C ARG A 154 7.08 -2.01 -1.74
N ARG A 155 7.70 -1.85 -2.91
CA ARG A 155 7.52 -2.71 -4.09
C ARG A 155 6.03 -2.92 -4.44
N MET A 156 5.25 -1.83 -4.41
CA MET A 156 3.81 -1.86 -4.70
C MET A 156 3.48 -1.07 -5.97
N LEU A 157 2.58 -1.57 -6.79
CA LEU A 157 1.90 -0.77 -7.80
C LEU A 157 0.68 -0.10 -7.15
N VAL A 158 0.74 1.22 -6.99
CA VAL A 158 -0.35 2.03 -6.46
C VAL A 158 -1.18 2.55 -7.64
N LEU A 159 -2.47 2.23 -7.65
CA LEU A 159 -3.40 2.58 -8.72
C LEU A 159 -4.23 3.79 -8.33
N SER A 160 -4.63 3.87 -7.07
CA SER A 160 -5.43 4.99 -6.54
C SER A 160 -4.72 5.60 -5.34
N PRO A 161 -3.78 6.54 -5.57
CA PRO A 161 -3.00 7.17 -4.50
C PRO A 161 -3.86 7.83 -3.44
N GLU A 162 -5.01 8.37 -3.81
CA GLU A 162 -5.94 9.04 -2.90
C GLU A 162 -6.52 8.05 -1.88
N ILE A 163 -6.99 6.88 -2.34
CA ILE A 163 -7.55 5.83 -1.48
C ILE A 163 -6.47 5.26 -0.57
N VAL A 164 -5.28 5.01 -1.11
CA VAL A 164 -4.15 4.48 -0.34
C VAL A 164 -3.69 5.48 0.72
N ARG A 165 -3.58 6.77 0.39
CA ARG A 165 -3.26 7.83 1.36
C ARG A 165 -4.34 7.99 2.42
N ALA A 166 -5.61 7.98 2.04
CA ALA A 166 -6.72 8.06 2.98
C ALA A 166 -6.71 6.88 3.96
N ARG A 167 -6.47 5.65 3.48
CA ARG A 167 -6.35 4.46 4.32
C ARG A 167 -5.14 4.51 5.25
N GLN A 168 -3.99 4.97 4.75
CA GLN A 168 -2.79 5.16 5.58
C GLN A 168 -3.01 6.21 6.66
N LYS A 169 -3.66 7.33 6.30
CA LYS A 169 -4.00 8.39 7.24
C LYS A 169 -4.96 7.88 8.32
N ALA A 170 -6.05 7.21 7.94
CA ALA A 170 -6.98 6.60 8.89
C ALA A 170 -6.28 5.61 9.82
N LYS A 171 -5.42 4.73 9.27
CA LYS A 171 -4.64 3.79 10.09
C LYS A 171 -3.70 4.50 11.06
N ALA A 172 -3.03 5.58 10.63
CA ALA A 172 -2.16 6.36 11.49
C ALA A 172 -2.94 7.12 12.57
N GLU A 173 -4.14 7.61 12.25
CA GLU A 173 -5.07 8.23 13.22
C GLU A 173 -5.54 7.21 14.26
N ASP A 174 -5.96 6.00 13.84
CA ASP A 174 -6.34 4.90 14.74
C ASP A 174 -5.16 4.48 15.64
N GLU A 175 -3.95 4.36 15.09
CA GLU A 175 -2.74 4.02 15.85
C GLU A 175 -2.39 5.12 16.87
N ALA A 176 -2.51 6.40 16.49
CA ALA A 176 -2.27 7.53 17.39
C ALA A 176 -3.32 7.61 18.50
N GLU A 177 -4.60 7.39 18.18
CA GLU A 177 -5.69 7.35 19.15
C GLU A 177 -5.50 6.20 20.15
N ASN A 178 -5.17 5.00 19.67
CA ASN A 178 -4.87 3.86 20.54
C ASN A 178 -3.64 4.10 21.44
N ALA A 179 -2.59 4.74 20.93
CA ALA A 179 -1.42 5.11 21.72
C ALA A 179 -1.80 6.08 22.86
N LYS A 180 -2.63 7.09 22.56
CA LYS A 180 -3.14 8.03 23.55
C LYS A 180 -3.97 7.35 24.64
N TYR A 181 -4.88 6.44 24.26
CA TYR A 181 -5.67 5.69 25.24
C TYR A 181 -4.80 4.80 26.14
N ALA A 182 -3.76 4.16 25.58
CA ALA A 182 -2.85 3.33 26.36
C ALA A 182 -2.09 4.17 27.40
N GLU A 183 -1.59 5.34 26.99
CA GLU A 183 -0.91 6.31 27.86
C GLU A 183 -1.84 6.83 28.97
N GLU A 184 -3.06 7.26 28.65
CA GLU A 184 -4.02 7.69 29.67
C GLU A 184 -4.39 6.58 30.66
N THR A 185 -4.41 5.32 30.19
CA THR A 185 -4.68 4.16 31.04
C THR A 185 -3.51 3.89 31.99
N GLU A 186 -2.28 4.00 31.52
CA GLU A 186 -1.05 3.90 32.33
C GLU A 186 -1.05 4.95 33.45
N TYR A 187 -1.34 6.20 33.13
CA TYR A 187 -1.40 7.30 34.10
C TYR A 187 -2.42 7.05 35.20
N LYS A 188 -3.63 6.60 34.83
CA LYS A 188 -4.69 6.25 35.78
C LYS A 188 -4.26 5.10 36.70
N HIS A 189 -3.60 4.09 36.16
CA HIS A 189 -3.12 2.96 36.96
C HIS A 189 -2.10 3.42 38.02
N ILE A 190 -1.14 4.27 37.66
CA ILE A 190 -0.13 4.78 38.60
C ILE A 190 -0.77 5.62 39.71
N LEU A 191 -1.72 6.50 39.38
CA LEU A 191 -2.43 7.31 40.39
C LEU A 191 -3.23 6.43 41.35
N LEU A 192 -3.88 5.38 40.85
CA LEU A 192 -4.59 4.41 41.69
C LEU A 192 -3.64 3.64 42.61
N GLU A 193 -2.45 3.28 42.11
CA GLU A 193 -1.42 2.62 42.90
C GLU A 193 -0.90 3.50 44.03
N ILE A 194 -0.61 4.77 43.76
CA ILE A 194 -0.21 5.74 44.79
C ILE A 194 -1.30 5.88 45.86
N ARG A 195 -2.57 6.02 45.45
CA ARG A 195 -3.70 6.11 46.38
C ARG A 195 -3.86 4.86 47.22
N ALA A 196 -3.72 3.68 46.62
CA ALA A 196 -3.78 2.41 47.34
C ALA A 196 -2.67 2.29 48.38
N LEU A 197 -1.46 2.77 48.06
CA LEU A 197 -0.35 2.82 49.02
C LEU A 197 -0.63 3.82 50.15
N ASN A 198 -1.24 4.96 49.84
CA ASN A 198 -1.60 5.93 50.87
C ASN A 198 -2.58 5.33 51.89
N VAL A 199 -3.58 4.58 51.42
CA VAL A 199 -4.55 3.88 52.29
C VAL A 199 -3.90 2.81 53.18
N MET A 200 -2.74 2.26 52.80
CA MET A 200 -2.02 1.27 53.60
C MET A 200 -1.12 1.86 54.67
N ILE A 201 -0.90 3.18 54.66
CA ILE A 201 0.03 3.88 55.56
C ILE A 201 -0.78 4.57 56.65
N ASP A 202 -0.48 4.26 57.91
CA ASP A 202 -1.22 4.78 59.06
C ASP A 202 -0.64 6.12 59.57
N ASP A 203 0.64 6.42 59.26
CA ASP A 203 1.27 7.68 59.59
C ASP A 203 0.66 8.87 58.81
N GLU A 204 -0.10 9.70 59.53
CA GLU A 204 -0.77 10.89 59.02
C GLU A 204 0.19 11.90 58.34
N MET A 205 1.39 12.11 58.87
CA MET A 205 2.35 13.06 58.29
C MET A 205 2.93 12.54 56.98
N VAL A 206 3.13 11.23 56.88
CA VAL A 206 3.54 10.58 55.62
C VAL A 206 2.40 10.59 54.63
N SER A 207 1.17 10.32 55.09
CA SER A 207 -0.03 10.33 54.25
C SER A 207 -0.25 11.67 53.56
N GLN A 208 -0.12 12.79 54.29
CA GLN A 208 -0.21 14.14 53.72
C GLN A 208 0.82 14.40 52.61
N LYS A 209 2.04 13.87 52.75
CA LYS A 209 3.08 13.99 51.72
C LYS A 209 2.73 13.15 50.49
N ILE A 210 2.14 11.97 50.68
CA ILE A 210 1.69 11.11 49.58
C ILE A 210 0.53 11.76 48.82
N ASP A 211 -0.42 12.36 49.53
CA ASP A 211 -1.51 13.13 48.91
C ASP A 211 -0.96 14.26 48.04
N ARG A 212 0.05 14.99 48.54
CA ARG A 212 0.71 16.04 47.77
C ARG A 212 1.43 15.47 46.53
N ILE A 213 2.10 14.33 46.66
CA ILE A 213 2.73 13.62 45.52
C ILE A 213 1.68 13.18 44.50
N GLU A 214 0.52 12.65 44.93
CA GLU A 214 -0.59 12.26 44.05
C GLU A 214 -1.14 13.47 43.31
N GLU A 215 -1.38 14.58 44.02
CA GLU A 215 -1.89 15.84 43.46
C GLU A 215 -0.96 16.39 42.38
N ILE A 216 0.34 16.48 42.66
CA ILE A 216 1.33 17.00 41.72
C ILE A 216 1.48 16.04 40.52
N THR A 217 1.56 14.73 40.77
CA THR A 217 1.63 13.72 39.69
C THR A 217 0.43 13.83 38.76
N ARG A 218 -0.79 13.99 39.32
CA ARG A 218 -2.01 14.21 38.52
C ARG A 218 -1.90 15.48 37.69
N ALA A 219 -1.48 16.59 38.28
CA ALA A 219 -1.32 17.84 37.55
C ALA A 219 -0.31 17.73 36.40
N ILE A 220 0.80 17.02 36.60
CA ILE A 220 1.80 16.72 35.56
C ILE A 220 1.14 15.91 34.43
N PHE A 221 0.40 14.85 34.75
CA PHE A 221 -0.28 14.01 33.75
C PHE A 221 -1.35 14.78 32.98
N ASP A 222 -2.14 15.62 33.65
CA ASP A 222 -3.18 16.42 33.01
C ASP A 222 -2.58 17.41 31.99
N ILE A 223 -1.43 18.02 32.29
CA ILE A 223 -0.71 18.91 31.36
C ILE A 223 -0.24 18.12 30.13
N VAL A 224 0.36 16.95 30.33
CA VAL A 224 0.90 16.14 29.22
C VAL A 224 -0.21 15.49 28.38
N SER A 225 -1.32 15.09 28.99
CA SER A 225 -2.50 14.60 28.25
C SER A 225 -3.15 15.68 27.39
N GLN A 226 -3.08 16.94 27.81
CA GLN A 226 -3.53 18.10 27.02
C GLN A 226 -2.53 18.50 25.93
N LYS A 227 -1.22 18.34 26.21
CA LYS A 227 -0.12 18.72 25.33
C LYS A 227 0.85 17.54 25.12
N PRO A 228 0.50 16.55 24.27
CA PRO A 228 1.30 15.34 24.07
C PRO A 228 2.74 15.60 23.61
N GLU A 229 2.98 16.73 22.94
CA GLU A 229 4.31 17.19 22.53
C GLU A 229 5.27 17.38 23.72
N ARG A 230 4.74 17.60 24.92
CA ARG A 230 5.49 17.80 26.17
C ARG A 230 5.80 16.51 26.91
N ARG A 231 5.34 15.35 26.43
CA ARG A 231 5.64 14.03 27.03
C ARG A 231 7.14 13.84 27.26
N ARG A 232 7.97 14.29 26.31
CA ARG A 232 9.43 14.21 26.42
C ARG A 232 10.02 14.98 27.60
N GLU A 233 9.38 16.06 28.03
CA GLU A 233 9.83 16.86 29.18
C GLU A 233 9.68 16.12 30.51
N ILE A 234 8.84 15.07 30.54
CA ILE A 234 8.60 14.24 31.72
C ILE A 234 9.20 12.82 31.61
N ASP A 235 9.99 12.52 30.58
CA ASP A 235 10.56 11.16 30.40
C ASP A 235 11.36 10.71 31.63
N THR A 236 12.23 11.57 32.17
CA THR A 236 13.00 11.24 33.39
C THR A 236 12.09 11.12 34.63
N PHE A 237 11.01 11.88 34.68
CA PHE A 237 10.02 11.77 35.75
C PHE A 237 9.31 10.41 35.70
N MET A 238 8.86 10.00 34.51
CA MET A 238 8.17 8.73 34.27
C MET A 238 9.07 7.51 34.44
N ASP A 239 10.31 7.56 33.94
CA ASP A 239 11.18 6.39 33.88
C ASP A 239 11.98 6.17 35.17
N TYR A 240 12.20 7.23 35.96
CA TYR A 240 13.12 7.18 37.10
C TYR A 240 12.49 7.68 38.40
N TYR A 241 12.02 8.93 38.45
CA TYR A 241 11.62 9.54 39.72
C TYR A 241 10.30 8.98 40.27
N LEU A 242 9.28 8.83 39.43
CA LEU A 242 7.97 8.35 39.82
C LEU A 242 7.98 6.87 40.22
N PRO A 243 8.57 5.93 39.43
CA PRO A 243 8.62 4.52 39.83
C PRO A 243 9.46 4.29 41.09
N THR A 244 10.54 5.07 41.26
CA THR A 244 11.36 5.01 42.48
C THR A 244 10.58 5.49 43.71
N THR A 245 9.78 6.53 43.57
CA THR A 245 8.90 7.03 44.64
C THR A 245 7.87 5.97 45.04
N VAL A 246 7.17 5.38 44.07
CA VAL A 246 6.21 4.27 44.32
C VAL A 246 6.90 3.11 45.04
N LYS A 247 8.12 2.75 44.64
CA LYS A 247 8.91 1.69 45.29
C LYS A 247 9.26 2.02 46.75
N LEU A 248 9.62 3.27 47.04
CA LEU A 248 9.92 3.73 48.40
C LEU A 248 8.66 3.70 49.28
N LEU A 249 7.51 4.13 48.75
CA LEU A 249 6.23 4.07 49.46
C LEU A 249 5.80 2.63 49.79
N LYS A 250 5.97 1.70 48.85
CA LYS A 250 5.77 0.26 49.10
C LYS A 250 6.68 -0.26 50.22
N GLN A 251 7.95 0.13 50.22
CA GLN A 251 8.88 -0.25 51.27
C GLN A 251 8.49 0.33 52.62
N TYR A 252 8.04 1.59 52.65
CA TYR A 252 7.55 2.23 53.87
C TYR A 252 6.36 1.49 54.47
N ALA A 253 5.30 1.26 53.67
CA ALA A 253 4.12 0.53 54.11
C ALA A 253 4.47 -0.88 54.63
N HIS A 254 5.42 -1.57 53.99
CA HIS A 254 5.90 -2.87 54.48
C HIS A 254 6.63 -2.78 55.83
N LEU A 255 7.49 -1.77 56.01
CA LEU A 255 8.22 -1.55 57.27
C LEU A 255 7.29 -1.14 58.42
N GLU A 256 6.20 -0.45 58.12
CA GLU A 256 5.19 -0.04 59.10
C GLU A 256 4.40 -1.23 59.64
N GLN A 257 4.05 -2.19 58.79
CA GLN A 257 3.36 -3.43 59.18
C GLN A 257 4.23 -4.39 60.01
N GLN A 258 5.56 -4.22 60.01
CA GLN A 258 6.47 -5.05 60.79
C GLN A 258 6.47 -4.62 62.26
N THR A 259 5.77 -5.39 63.12
CA THR A 259 5.61 -5.10 64.56
C THR A 259 6.88 -5.33 65.40
N VAL A 260 7.93 -5.95 64.85
CA VAL A 260 9.16 -6.23 65.59
C VAL A 260 10.07 -5.02 65.54
N ASN A 261 10.11 -4.26 66.63
CA ASN A 261 10.84 -2.99 66.73
C ASN A 261 12.37 -3.22 66.83
N VAL A 262 13.00 -3.56 65.71
CA VAL A 262 14.46 -3.60 65.58
C VAL A 262 14.94 -2.21 65.16
N GLU A 263 16.00 -1.70 65.78
CA GLU A 263 16.57 -0.34 65.54
C GLU A 263 16.80 -0.01 64.04
N ASN A 264 17.06 -1.04 63.23
CA ASN A 264 17.20 -0.94 61.77
C ASN A 264 15.90 -0.58 61.02
N ILE A 265 14.73 -1.00 61.51
CA ILE A 265 13.42 -0.74 60.88
C ILE A 265 13.03 0.73 61.13
N THR A 266 13.16 1.20 62.36
CA THR A 266 12.85 2.58 62.74
C THR A 266 13.77 3.58 62.02
N SER A 267 15.08 3.30 61.95
CA SER A 267 16.01 4.17 61.21
C SER A 267 15.76 4.17 59.69
N SER A 268 15.25 3.07 59.12
CA SER A 268 14.90 3.00 57.70
C SER A 268 13.61 3.75 57.37
N ARG A 269 12.59 3.67 58.23
CA ARG A 269 11.36 4.48 58.12
C ARG A 269 11.67 5.98 58.17
N ALA A 270 12.43 6.42 59.17
CA ALA A 270 12.84 7.83 59.29
C ALA A 270 13.64 8.34 58.07
N ARG A 271 14.48 7.48 57.46
CA ARG A 271 15.19 7.84 56.22
C ARG A 271 14.23 8.02 55.04
N ILE A 272 13.18 7.20 54.94
CA ILE A 272 12.17 7.34 53.89
C ILE A 272 11.31 8.59 54.15
N GLU A 273 10.86 8.82 55.38
CA GLU A 273 10.13 10.04 55.76
C GLU A 273 10.90 11.32 55.36
N GLY A 274 12.21 11.34 55.61
CA GLY A 274 13.07 12.47 55.26
C GLY A 274 13.37 12.60 53.76
N ILE A 275 13.26 11.53 52.96
CA ILE A 275 13.38 11.63 51.50
C ILE A 275 12.07 12.10 50.86
N LEU A 276 10.92 11.76 51.44
CA LEU A 276 9.61 12.17 50.90
C LEU A 276 9.47 13.69 50.78
N ASP A 277 9.99 14.46 51.73
CA ASP A 277 10.00 15.93 51.63
C ASP A 277 10.76 16.43 50.40
N LYS A 278 11.89 15.79 50.09
CA LYS A 278 12.69 16.13 48.90
C LYS A 278 12.01 15.69 47.61
N LEU A 279 11.29 14.57 47.65
CA LEU A 279 10.51 14.09 46.51
C LEU A 279 9.35 15.04 46.19
N VAL A 280 8.60 15.48 47.21
CA VAL A 280 7.57 16.52 47.05
C VAL A 280 8.15 17.77 46.38
N GLN A 281 9.23 18.32 46.92
CA GLN A 281 9.88 19.51 46.33
C GLN A 281 10.38 19.27 44.90
N GLY A 282 10.93 18.10 44.63
CA GLY A 282 11.38 17.71 43.28
C GLY A 282 10.22 17.65 42.29
N PHE A 283 9.08 17.10 42.71
CA PHE A 283 7.88 16.98 41.91
C PHE A 283 7.25 18.35 41.66
N GLU A 284 7.17 19.22 42.68
CA GLU A 284 6.71 20.60 42.53
C GLU A 284 7.57 21.37 41.54
N LYS A 285 8.89 21.19 41.61
CA LYS A 285 9.82 21.80 40.65
C LYS A 285 9.62 21.27 39.24
N GLN A 286 9.37 19.98 39.07
CA GLN A 286 9.06 19.40 37.76
C GLN A 286 7.76 20.00 37.20
N LEU A 287 6.72 20.14 38.03
CA LEU A 287 5.47 20.79 37.66
C LEU A 287 5.67 22.28 37.30
N ASP A 288 6.49 23.00 38.07
CA ASP A 288 6.84 24.40 37.79
C ASP A 288 7.61 24.58 36.48
N ILE A 289 8.53 23.67 36.15
CA ILE A 289 9.19 23.64 34.83
C ILE A 289 8.13 23.49 33.73
N LEU A 290 7.13 22.64 33.95
CA LEU A 290 6.05 22.49 32.99
C LEU A 290 5.25 23.79 32.82
N PHE A 291 4.87 24.47 33.91
CA PHE A 291 4.14 25.74 33.83
C PHE A 291 4.96 26.92 33.30
N LYS A 292 6.26 26.99 33.61
CA LYS A 292 7.13 28.09 33.14
C LYS A 292 7.30 28.09 31.63
N SER A 293 7.37 26.91 31.01
CA SER A 293 7.36 26.81 29.55
C SER A 293 6.10 27.48 28.97
N ASP A 294 4.94 27.18 29.55
CA ASP A 294 3.66 27.77 29.11
C ASP A 294 3.58 29.29 29.36
N ALA A 295 4.14 29.77 30.48
CA ALA A 295 4.15 31.20 30.81
C ALA A 295 5.08 32.02 29.89
N VAL A 296 6.19 31.44 29.42
CA VAL A 296 7.08 32.06 28.44
C VAL A 296 6.37 32.25 27.10
N ASP A 297 5.63 31.23 26.65
CA ASP A 297 4.86 31.30 25.41
C ASP A 297 3.79 32.40 25.48
N ILE A 298 3.02 32.46 26.58
CA ILE A 298 2.01 33.52 26.80
C ILE A 298 2.66 34.92 26.83
N THR A 299 3.82 35.06 27.48
CA THR A 299 4.52 36.36 27.55
C THR A 299 5.00 36.80 26.17
N SER A 300 5.45 35.87 25.33
CA SER A 300 5.84 36.16 23.95
C SER A 300 4.63 36.56 23.09
N ASP A 301 3.51 35.87 23.25
CA ASP A 301 2.26 36.16 22.54
C ASP A 301 1.69 37.52 22.96
N ILE A 302 1.70 37.85 24.25
CA ILE A 302 1.31 39.17 24.77
C ILE A 302 2.18 40.27 24.15
N LYS A 303 3.51 40.11 24.16
CA LYS A 303 4.42 41.09 23.53
C LYS A 303 4.16 41.26 22.03
N THR A 304 3.79 40.18 21.36
CA THR A 304 3.44 40.23 19.94
C THR A 304 2.14 40.99 19.73
N LEU A 305 1.12 40.73 20.55
CA LEU A 305 -0.15 41.47 20.53
C LEU A 305 0.03 42.94 20.90
N GLU A 306 0.80 43.26 21.94
CA GLU A 306 1.16 44.64 22.32
C GLU A 306 1.80 45.37 21.15
N LYS A 307 2.76 44.73 20.48
CA LYS A 307 3.42 45.30 19.30
C LYS A 307 2.47 45.50 18.12
N MET A 308 1.51 44.60 17.90
CA MET A 308 0.47 44.77 16.88
C MET A 308 -0.48 45.93 17.22
N LEU A 309 -0.90 46.03 18.47
CA LEU A 309 -1.75 47.13 18.97
C LEU A 309 -1.04 48.49 18.90
N GLU A 310 0.27 48.53 19.14
CA GLU A 310 1.11 49.71 18.92
C GLU A 310 1.17 50.11 17.45
N MET A 311 1.36 49.14 16.53
CA MET A 311 1.37 49.41 15.09
C MET A 311 0.01 49.86 14.54
N ASP A 312 -1.08 49.34 15.10
CA ASP A 312 -2.45 49.73 14.73
C ASP A 312 -2.92 51.03 15.41
N GLY A 313 -2.09 51.63 16.28
CA GLY A 313 -2.38 52.89 16.96
C GLY A 313 -3.50 52.80 18.01
N LEU A 314 -3.83 51.59 18.46
CA LEU A 314 -4.91 51.30 19.41
C LEU A 314 -4.43 51.31 20.86
N ASN A 315 -3.14 51.50 21.09
CA ASN A 315 -2.54 51.67 22.40
C ASN A 315 -2.35 53.18 22.68
N ARG A 316 -3.44 53.88 23.02
CA ARG A 316 -3.42 55.28 23.47
C ARG A 316 -4.33 55.48 24.68
#